data_AF-U3U3V5-F1
#
_entry.id   AF-U3U3V5-F1
#
_cell.length_a   1.000
_cell.length_b   1.000
_cell.length_c   1.000
_cell.angle_alpha   90.00
_cell.angle_beta   90.00
_cell.angle_gamma   90.00
#
_symmetry.space_group_name_H-M   'P 1'
#
loop_
_entity.id
_entity.type
_entity.pdbx_description
1 polymer ?
#
loop_
_entity_poly.entity_id
_entity_poly.type
_entity_poly.pdbx_seq_one_letter_code
_entity_poly.pdbx_strand_id
1 'polypeptide(L)' 'MFSDTLNTCAANAARIVRTAQHSPLAFWIGSAMAGAYVGLAIILIFTLGNLADPAYRPLLMGAAFGIALTLVIIAGS' A
#
# COMPACT_ATOMS: atom_id res chain seq x y z
N MET A 1 -24.78 6.08 -7.34
CA MET A 1 -23.43 5.72 -7.84
C MET A 1 -22.36 5.95 -6.78
N PHE A 2 -22.29 7.12 -6.12
CA PHE A 2 -21.24 7.37 -5.11
C PHE A 2 -21.62 6.98 -3.68
N SER A 3 -22.92 6.90 -3.36
CA SER A 3 -23.41 6.64 -2.01
C SER A 3 -22.90 5.32 -1.43
N ASP A 4 -22.83 4.26 -2.25
CA ASP A 4 -22.37 2.93 -1.81
C ASP A 4 -20.86 2.93 -1.49
N THR A 5 -20.05 3.59 -2.32
CA THR A 5 -18.62 3.78 -2.07
C THR A 5 -18.38 4.61 -0.81
N LEU A 6 -19.15 5.70 -0.64
CA LEU A 6 -19.08 6.54 0.55
C LEU A 6 -19.41 5.74 1.82
N ASN A 7 -20.47 4.93 1.78
CA ASN A 7 -20.86 4.06 2.90
C ASN A 7 -19.79 3.01 3.20
N THR A 8 -19.15 2.44 2.18
CA THR A 8 -18.04 1.47 2.34
C THR A 8 -16.82 2.12 3.00
N CYS A 9 -16.45 3.33 2.57
CA CYS A 9 -15.37 4.10 3.19
C CYS A 9 -15.69 4.46 4.65
N ALA A 10 -16.92 4.88 4.93
CA ALA A 10 -17.38 5.18 6.29
C ALA A 10 -17.33 3.95 7.21
N ALA A 11 -17.77 2.79 6.71
CA ALA A 11 -17.67 1.52 7.44
C ALA A 11 -16.20 1.12 7.70
N ASN A 12 -15.32 1.31 6.73
CA ASN A 12 -13.88 1.06 6.92
C ASN A 12 -13.27 2.00 7.96
N ALA A 13 -13.63 3.29 7.95
CA ALA A 13 -13.17 4.24 8.97
C ALA A 13 -13.57 3.81 10.39
N ALA A 14 -14.82 3.39 10.58
CA ALA A 14 -15.29 2.86 11.86
C ALA A 14 -14.51 1.59 12.28
N ARG A 15 -14.16 0.72 11.32
CA ARG A 15 -13.31 -0.45 11.56
C ARG A 15 -11.90 -0.04 12.01
N ILE A 16 -11.27 0.92 11.35
CA ILE A 16 -9.92 1.41 11.70
C ILE A 16 -9.91 1.95 13.13
N VAL A 17 -10.88 2.80 13.49
CA VAL A 17 -10.98 3.36 14.86
C VAL A 17 -11.18 2.25 15.89
N ARG A 18 -12.05 1.28 15.61
CA ARG A 18 -12.26 0.13 16.50
C ARG A 18 -10.97 -0.67 16.70
N THR A 19 -10.23 -0.97 15.63
CA THR A 19 -8.96 -1.70 15.73
C THR A 19 -7.93 -0.90 16.54
N ALA A 20 -7.83 0.41 16.33
CA ALA A 20 -6.91 1.25 17.09
C ALA A 20 -7.24 1.28 18.59
N GLN A 21 -8.52 1.34 18.96
CA GLN A 21 -8.96 1.42 20.36
C GLN A 21 -8.93 0.07 21.08
N HIS A 22 -9.37 -1.00 20.42
CA HIS A 22 -9.53 -2.31 21.06
C HIS A 22 -8.34 -3.26 20.82
N SER A 23 -7.48 -2.97 19.84
CA SER A 23 -6.35 -3.83 19.48
C SER A 23 -5.15 -3.00 18.98
N PRO A 24 -4.57 -2.15 19.85
CA PRO A 24 -3.53 -1.20 19.46
C PRO A 24 -2.29 -1.88 18.86
N LEU A 25 -1.91 -3.06 19.37
CA LEU A 25 -0.80 -3.84 18.82
C LEU A 25 -1.08 -4.30 17.38
N ALA A 26 -2.30 -4.77 17.09
CA ALA A 26 -2.69 -5.15 15.74
C ALA A 26 -2.70 -3.95 14.78
N PHE A 27 -3.15 -2.78 15.26
CA PHE A 27 -3.11 -1.53 14.49
C PHE A 27 -1.67 -1.13 14.13
N TRP A 28 -0.73 -1.21 15.08
CA TRP A 28 0.68 -0.91 14.83
C TRP A 28 1.33 -1.90 13.86
N ILE A 29 1.07 -3.20 14.02
CA ILE A 29 1.61 -4.21 13.11
C ILE A 29 1.04 -4.02 11.70
N GLY A 30 -0.27 -3.81 11.55
CA GLY A 30 -0.88 -3.52 10.25
C GLY A 30 -0.26 -2.28 9.58
N SER A 31 -0.12 -1.20 10.35
CA SER A 31 0.53 0.04 9.87
C SER A 31 1.99 -0.18 9.45
N ALA A 32 2.74 -0.98 10.23
CA ALA A 32 4.12 -1.33 9.90
C ALA A 32 4.20 -2.22 8.64
N MET A 33 3.28 -3.18 8.48
CA MET A 33 3.18 -4.03 7.30
C MET A 33 2.89 -3.21 6.04
N ALA A 34 1.99 -2.22 6.12
CA ALA A 34 1.72 -1.32 5.00
C ALA A 34 3.00 -0.60 4.53
N GLY A 35 3.78 -0.08 5.48
CA GLY A 35 5.07 0.54 5.20
C GLY A 35 6.09 -0.44 4.59
N ALA A 36 6.18 -1.66 5.14
CA ALA A 36 7.08 -2.69 4.63
C ALA A 36 6.73 -3.11 3.19
N TYR A 37 5.45 -3.29 2.87
CA TYR A 37 4.97 -3.64 1.54
C TYR A 37 5.32 -2.57 0.49
N VAL A 38 5.12 -1.30 0.83
CA VAL A 38 5.54 -0.19 -0.03
C VAL A 38 7.07 -0.15 -0.14
N GLY A 39 7.79 -0.36 0.96
CA GLY A 39 9.25 -0.40 0.98
C GLY A 39 9.83 -1.50 0.08
N LEU A 40 9.24 -2.70 0.06
CA LEU A 40 9.62 -3.79 -0.84
C LEU A 40 9.48 -3.38 -2.32
N ALA A 41 8.39 -2.71 -2.66
CA ALA A 41 8.18 -2.20 -4.02
C ALA A 41 9.21 -1.11 -4.38
N ILE A 42 9.55 -0.22 -3.45
CA ILE A 42 10.60 0.79 -3.63
C ILE A 42 11.95 0.13 -3.90
N ILE A 43 12.35 -0.86 -3.09
CA ILE A 43 13.60 -1.61 -3.30
C ILE A 43 13.61 -2.22 -4.70
N LEU A 44 12.51 -2.85 -5.12
CA LEU A 44 12.38 -3.45 -6.45
C LEU A 44 12.56 -2.41 -7.57
N ILE A 45 11.79 -1.32 -7.56
CA ILE A 45 11.84 -0.35 -8.66
C ILE A 45 13.17 0.41 -8.71
N PHE A 46 13.78 0.72 -7.57
CA PHE A 46 15.10 1.35 -7.56
C PHE A 46 16.18 0.40 -8.07
N THR A 47 16.08 -0.89 -7.74
CA THR A 47 16.99 -1.92 -8.27
C THR A 47 16.88 -2.02 -9.79
N LEU A 48 15.65 -2.07 -10.33
CA LEU A 48 15.41 -2.09 -11.78
C LEU A 48 15.85 -0.78 -12.45
N GLY A 49 15.52 0.36 -11.86
CA GLY A 49 15.88 1.68 -12.38
C GLY A 49 17.38 1.92 -12.43
N ASN A 50 18.13 1.39 -11.46
CA ASN A 50 19.59 1.51 -11.45
C ASN A 50 20.26 0.77 -12.61
N LEU A 51 19.69 -0.37 -13.03
CA LEU A 51 20.20 -1.18 -14.14
C LEU A 51 19.68 -0.70 -15.51
N ALA A 52 18.62 0.10 -15.53
CA ALA A 52 17.99 0.59 -16.76
C ALA A 52 18.65 1.87 -17.29
N ASP A 53 18.67 2.00 -18.62
CA ASP A 53 19.02 3.23 -19.32
C ASP A 53 18.15 4.40 -18.81
N PRO A 54 18.74 5.56 -18.47
CA PRO A 54 18.02 6.74 -18.01
C PRO A 54 16.76 7.09 -18.82
N ALA A 55 16.76 6.88 -20.13
CA ALA A 55 15.62 7.17 -20.99
C ALA A 55 14.37 6.33 -20.67
N TYR A 56 14.54 5.10 -20.16
CA TYR A 56 13.45 4.16 -19.90
C TYR A 56 13.10 4.01 -18.41
N ARG A 57 13.89 4.61 -17.49
CA ARG A 57 13.67 4.49 -16.04
C ARG A 57 12.24 4.82 -15.59
N PRO A 58 11.62 5.95 -15.99
CA PRO A 58 10.26 6.28 -15.53
C PRO A 58 9.23 5.23 -15.96
N LEU A 59 9.38 4.68 -17.17
CA LEU A 59 8.48 3.67 -17.71
C LEU A 59 8.61 2.35 -16.94
N LEU A 60 9.84 1.85 -16.76
CA LEU A 60 10.12 0.59 -16.06
C LEU A 60 9.75 0.66 -14.58
N MET A 61 10.18 1.73 -13.90
CA MET A 61 9.90 1.91 -12.48
C MET A 61 8.40 2.10 -12.24
N GLY A 62 7.72 2.87 -13.09
CA GLY A 62 6.27 3.06 -12.99
C GLY A 62 5.48 1.77 -13.24
N ALA A 63 5.84 1.01 -14.28
CA ALA A 63 5.17 -0.24 -14.61
C ALA A 63 5.32 -1.32 -13.52
N ALA A 64 6.47 -1.35 -12.82
CA ALA A 64 6.73 -2.32 -11.76
C ALA A 64 6.22 -1.87 -10.37
N PHE A 65 5.91 -0.59 -10.15
CA PHE A 65 5.53 -0.08 -8.83
C PHE A 65 4.14 -0.53 -8.35
N GLY A 66 3.28 -1.05 -9.25
CA GLY A 66 1.92 -1.48 -8.92
C GLY A 66 1.84 -2.46 -7.74
N ILE A 67 2.87 -3.29 -7.55
CA ILE A 67 2.95 -4.26 -6.44
C ILE A 67 2.84 -3.60 -5.06
N ALA A 68 3.25 -2.33 -4.92
CA ALA A 68 3.16 -1.58 -3.67
C ALA A 68 1.72 -1.54 -3.14
N LEU A 69 0.79 -1.06 -3.97
CA LEU A 69 -0.60 -0.91 -3.56
C LEU A 69 -1.37 -2.23 -3.63
N THR A 70 -0.98 -3.15 -4.52
CA THR A 70 -1.56 -4.50 -4.54
C THR A 70 -1.35 -5.21 -3.22
N LEU A 71 -0.14 -5.17 -2.64
CA LEU A 71 0.12 -5.78 -1.35
C LEU A 71 -0.67 -5.09 -0.22
N VAL A 72 -0.68 -3.75 -0.19
CA VAL A 72 -1.42 -2.99 0.84
C VAL A 72 -2.91 -3.32 0.85
N ILE A 73 -3.54 -3.36 -0.32
CA ILE A 73 -5.00 -3.55 -0.42
C ILE A 73 -5.39 -5.03 -0.32
N ILE A 74 -4.68 -5.93 -1.02
CA ILE A 74 -5.10 -7.33 -1.17
C ILE A 74 -4.58 -8.21 -0.03
N ALA A 75 -3.33 -8.01 0.42
CA ALA A 75 -2.82 -8.76 1.58
C ALA A 75 -3.42 -8.23 2.89
N GLY A 76 -3.87 -6.97 2.90
CA GLY A 76 -4.55 -6.34 4.02
C GLY A 76 -3.56 -5.85 5.08
N SER A 77 -3.32 -4.55 5.08
CA SER A 77 -2.47 -3.86 6.06
C SER A 77 -3.08 -2.53 6.48
#